data_AF-A0A191HUG4-F1
#
_entry.id   AF-A0A191HUG4-F1
#
_cell.length_a   1.000
_cell.length_b   1.000
_cell.length_c   1.000
_cell.angle_alpha   90.00
_cell.angle_beta   90.00
_cell.angle_gamma   90.00
#
_symmetry.space_group_name_H-M   'P 1'
#
loop_
_entity.id
_entity.type
_entity.pdbx_description
1 polymer ?
#
loop_
_entity_poly.entity_id
_entity_poly.type
_entity_poly.pdbx_seq_one_letter_code
_entity_poly.pdbx_strand_id
1 'polypeptide(L)' 'MVQIKEMVDEGDYQSLLLFDELGSGTDPSEGSSLAMAILTHLGENGSRTIATTHYGELKAFTYENEGFENGSVTF' A
#
# COMPACT_ATOMS: atom_id res chain seq x y z
N MET A 1 -4.75 -10.42 8.06
CA MET A 1 -5.82 -9.39 7.92
C MET A 1 -6.12 -8.62 9.20
N VAL A 2 -6.11 -9.23 10.40
CA VAL A 2 -6.40 -8.48 11.65
C VAL A 2 -5.42 -7.30 11.87
N GLN A 3 -4.12 -7.52 11.72
CA GLN A 3 -3.10 -6.48 11.88
C GLN A 3 -3.24 -5.33 10.86
N ILE A 4 -3.55 -5.65 9.60
CA ILE A 4 -3.76 -4.63 8.55
C ILE A 4 -4.97 -3.76 8.89
N LYS A 5 -6.05 -4.38 9.39
CA LYS A 5 -7.22 -3.63 9.84
C LYS A 5 -6.88 -2.65 10.96
N GLU A 6 -6.16 -3.11 11.98
CA GLU A 6 -5.73 -2.23 13.10
C GLU A 6 -4.86 -1.08 12.60
N MET A 7 -3.91 -1.34 11.70
CA MET A 7 -3.07 -0.30 11.08
C MET A 7 -3.88 0.72 10.28
N VAL A 8 -4.95 0.27 9.60
CA VAL A 8 -5.85 1.14 8.84
C VAL A 8 -6.74 1.97 9.77
N ASP A 9 -7.26 1.35 10.83
CA ASP A 9 -8.17 2.00 11.79
C ASP A 9 -7.43 3.03 12.68
N GLU A 10 -6.16 2.79 13.01
CA GLU A 10 -5.37 3.64 13.92
C GLU A 10 -4.37 4.56 13.19
N GLY A 11 -4.08 4.30 11.92
CA GLY A 11 -3.11 5.04 11.13
C GLY A 11 -3.53 6.49 10.87
N ASP A 12 -2.65 7.43 11.21
CA ASP A 12 -2.87 8.86 11.05
C ASP A 12 -1.65 9.59 10.44
N TYR A 13 -1.70 10.92 10.39
CA TYR A 13 -0.64 11.77 9.84
C TYR A 13 0.66 11.78 10.66
N GLN A 14 0.65 11.26 11.88
CA GLN A 14 1.85 11.09 12.71
C GLN A 14 2.47 9.69 12.57
N SER A 15 1.78 8.80 11.86
CA SER A 15 2.16 7.40 11.72
C SER A 15 3.07 7.15 10.52
N LEU A 16 4.03 6.23 10.68
CA LEU A 16 4.77 5.59 9.60
C LEU A 16 4.34 4.13 9.50
N LEU A 17 3.62 3.78 8.45
CA LEU A 17 3.10 2.45 8.21
C LEU A 17 4.00 1.69 7.23
N LEU A 18 4.41 0.48 7.60
CA LEU A 18 5.29 -0.36 6.79
C LEU A 18 4.57 -1.68 6.46
N PHE A 19 4.35 -1.94 5.18
CA PHE A 19 3.75 -3.17 4.70
C PHE A 19 4.76 -3.98 3.90
N ASP A 20 4.90 -5.25 4.24
CA ASP A 20 5.68 -6.19 3.44
C ASP A 20 4.72 -7.05 2.60
N GLU A 21 4.88 -6.98 1.27
CA GLU A 21 4.06 -7.67 0.28
C GLU A 21 2.54 -7.54 0.52
N LEU A 22 2.04 -6.30 0.58
CA LEU A 22 0.63 -6.03 0.83
C LEU A 22 -0.27 -6.69 -0.23
N GLY A 23 -1.28 -7.42 0.22
CA GLY A 23 -2.22 -8.16 -0.64
C GLY A 23 -1.72 -9.54 -1.08
N SER A 24 -0.58 -10.01 -0.57
CA SER A 24 -0.10 -11.38 -0.79
C SER A 24 -0.99 -12.44 -0.12
N GLY A 25 -0.99 -13.66 -0.68
CA GLY A 25 -1.73 -14.81 -0.14
C GLY A 25 -3.18 -14.96 -0.63
N THR A 26 -3.62 -14.10 -1.55
CA THR A 26 -4.91 -14.19 -2.25
C THR A 26 -4.70 -14.30 -3.77
N ASP A 27 -5.78 -14.32 -4.55
CA ASP A 27 -5.67 -14.20 -6.01
C ASP A 27 -4.92 -12.90 -6.38
N PRO A 28 -4.00 -12.90 -7.37
CA PRO A 28 -3.22 -11.72 -7.71
C PRO A 28 -4.06 -10.49 -8.07
N SER A 29 -5.20 -10.68 -8.75
CA SER A 29 -6.07 -9.57 -9.15
C SER A 29 -6.85 -9.00 -7.96
N GLU A 30 -7.29 -9.86 -7.04
CA GLU A 30 -7.93 -9.44 -5.80
C GLU A 30 -6.94 -8.77 -4.85
N GLY A 31 -5.74 -9.36 -4.71
CA GLY A 31 -4.68 -8.87 -3.83
C GLY A 31 -4.17 -7.49 -4.24
N SER A 32 -3.93 -7.28 -5.53
CA SER A 32 -3.53 -5.97 -6.06
C SER A 32 -4.64 -4.92 -5.87
N SER A 33 -5.90 -5.27 -6.15
CA SER A 33 -7.04 -4.37 -5.96
C SER A 33 -7.21 -3.95 -4.49
N LEU A 34 -7.09 -4.92 -3.57
CA LEU A 34 -7.17 -4.66 -2.13
C LEU A 34 -6.01 -3.79 -1.65
N ALA A 35 -4.79 -4.07 -2.10
CA ALA A 35 -3.62 -3.30 -1.72
C ALA A 35 -3.73 -1.84 -2.21
N MET A 36 -4.17 -1.60 -3.45
CA MET A 36 -4.44 -0.26 -3.95
C MET A 36 -5.48 0.47 -3.08
N ALA A 37 -6.60 -0.17 -2.77
CA ALA A 37 -7.65 0.44 -1.93
C ALA A 37 -7.14 0.83 -0.53
N ILE A 38 -6.33 -0.02 0.10
CA ILE A 38 -5.73 0.27 1.41
C ILE A 38 -4.74 1.45 1.31
N LEU A 39 -3.85 1.43 0.32
CA LEU A 39 -2.85 2.49 0.15
C LEU A 39 -3.50 3.84 -0.17
N THR A 40 -4.54 3.88 -1.00
CA THR A 40 -5.33 5.08 -1.26
C THR A 40 -5.92 5.63 0.03
N HIS A 41 -6.58 4.79 0.82
CA HIS A 41 -7.21 5.23 2.07
C HIS A 41 -6.19 5.80 3.07
N LEU A 42 -5.04 5.14 3.22
CA LEU A 42 -3.97 5.62 4.11
C LEU A 42 -3.35 6.93 3.61
N GLY A 43 -3.21 7.09 2.29
CA GLY A 43 -2.75 8.34 1.68
C GLY A 43 -3.73 9.49 1.92
N GLU A 44 -5.04 9.25 1.78
CA GLU A 44 -6.09 10.24 2.06
C GLU A 44 -6.13 10.66 3.54
N ASN A 45 -5.85 9.73 4.46
CA ASN A 45 -5.74 10.02 5.90
C ASN A 45 -4.43 10.76 6.27
N GLY A 46 -3.54 10.98 5.30
CA GLY A 46 -2.27 11.68 5.49
C GLY A 46 -1.16 10.83 6.11
N SER A 47 -1.36 9.51 6.25
CA SER A 47 -0.36 8.60 6.80
C SER A 47 0.82 8.43 5.85
N ARG A 48 2.04 8.45 6.40
CA ARG A 48 3.24 8.10 5.62
C ARG A 48 3.32 6.59 5.51
N THR A 49 3.30 6.06 4.30
CA THR A 49 3.23 4.62 4.06
C THR A 49 4.36 4.17 3.14
N ILE A 50 5.02 3.06 3.50
CA ILE A 50 5.94 2.33 2.62
C ILE A 50 5.38 0.92 2.48
N ALA A 51 5.22 0.46 1.23
CA ALA A 51 4.80 -0.90 0.94
C ALA A 51 5.75 -1.52 -0.09
N THR A 52 6.14 -2.77 0.15
CA THR A 52 6.80 -3.60 -0.86
C THR A 52 5.75 -4.38 -1.64
N THR A 53 6.03 -4.65 -2.91
CA THR A 53 5.13 -5.44 -3.75
C THR A 53 5.87 -6.05 -4.94
N HIS A 54 5.39 -7.22 -5.38
CA HIS A 54 5.74 -7.81 -6.66
C HIS A 54 4.67 -7.56 -7.74
N TYR A 55 3.50 -7.00 -7.39
CA TYR A 55 2.42 -6.72 -8.34
C TYR A 55 2.79 -5.58 -9.30
N GLY A 56 2.60 -5.82 -10.60
CA GLY A 56 2.88 -4.83 -11.64
C GLY A 56 1.86 -3.70 -11.65
N GLU A 57 0.62 -4.02 -11.31
CA GLU A 57 -0.53 -3.14 -11.23
C GLU A 57 -0.31 -2.03 -10.21
N LEU A 58 0.26 -2.35 -9.03
CA LEU A 58 0.60 -1.35 -8.02
C LEU A 58 1.71 -0.40 -8.50
N LYS A 59 2.68 -0.89 -9.29
CA LYS A 59 3.73 -0.04 -9.87
C LYS A 59 3.17 0.91 -10.92
N ALA A 60 2.15 0.46 -11.68
CA ALA A 60 1.46 1.29 -12.64
C ALA A 60 0.57 2.35 -11.94
N PHE A 61 -0.14 1.93 -10.89
CA PHE A 61 -1.00 2.78 -10.07
C PHE A 61 -0.31 4.05 -9.57
N THR A 62 0.95 3.98 -9.12
CA THR A 62 1.66 5.16 -8.61
C THR A 62 1.92 6.24 -9.67
N TYR A 63 1.97 5.90 -10.96
CA TYR A 63 2.14 6.91 -12.02
C TYR A 63 0.88 7.75 -12.26
N GLU A 64 -0.29 7.23 -11.89
CA GLU A 64 -1.59 7.87 -12.13
C GLU A 64 -2.17 8.54 -10.89
N ASN A 65 -1.59 8.31 -9.71
CA ASN A 65 -2.12 8.78 -8.43
C ASN A 65 -1.12 9.70 -7.72
N GLU A 66 -1.48 10.98 -7.61
CA GLU A 66 -0.68 11.98 -6.91
C GLU A 66 -0.47 11.59 -5.43
N GLY A 67 0.72 11.84 -4.90
CA GLY A 67 1.08 11.46 -3.54
C GLY A 67 1.67 10.05 -3.38
N PHE A 68 1.72 9.27 -4.47
CA PHE A 68 2.42 7.99 -4.51
C PHE A 68 3.67 8.07 -5.38
N GLU A 69 4.74 7.43 -4.94
CA GLU A 69 5.97 7.31 -5.73
C GLU A 69 6.52 5.89 -5.69
N ASN A 70 7.09 5.46 -6.82
CA ASN A 70 7.79 4.18 -6.89
C ASN A 70 9.21 4.30 -6.33
N GLY A 71 9.56 3.41 -5.41
CA GLY A 71 10.94 3.13 -5.01
C GLY A 71 11.40 1.78 -5.54
N SER A 72 12.67 1.66 -5.90
CA SER A 72 13.28 0.37 -6.26
C SER A 72 14.65 0.21 -5.65
N VAL A 73 14.97 -1.00 -5.19
CA VAL A 73 16.36 -1.36 -4.84
C VAL A 73 17.09 -1.80 -6.10
N THR A 74 18.25 -1.19 -6.36
CA THR A 74 19.20 -1.68 -7.38
C THR A 74 20.06 -2.77 -6.73
N PHE A 75 20.25 -3.89 -7.42
CA PHE A 75 21.23 -4.92 -7.08
C PHE A 75 22.45 -4.80 -7.96
#